data_AF-A0A2S5D276-F1
#
_entry.id   AF-A0A2S5D276-F1
#
_cell.length_a   1.000
_cell.length_b   1.000
_cell.length_c   1.000
_cell.angle_alpha   90.00
_cell.angle_beta   90.00
_cell.angle_gamma   90.00
#
_symmetry.space_group_name_H-M   'P 1'
#
loop_
_entity.id
_entity.type
_entity.pdbx_description
1 polymer ?
#
loop_
_entity_poly.entity_id
_entity_poly.type
_entity_poly.pdbx_seq_one_letter_code
_entity_poly.pdbx_strand_id
1 'polypeptide(L)' 'MDTFDELDDINITIQYATQILNQQWRLSGLRPRTIDSYNYNFKRFIEVTEVEYLHKINNEKLINIYQVLKM' A
#
# COMPACT_ATOMS: atom_id res chain seq x y z
N MET A 1 25.82 12.45 -0.30
CA MET A 1 24.46 11.92 -0.25
C MET A 1 24.02 12.17 1.17
N ASP A 2 23.41 13.33 1.37
CA ASP A 2 23.20 13.90 2.68
C ASP A 2 22.06 13.15 3.38
N THR A 3 22.25 12.87 4.66
CA THR A 3 21.34 12.15 5.57
C THR A 3 19.93 12.75 5.68
N PHE A 4 19.68 13.90 5.05
CA PHE A 4 18.36 14.53 4.96
C PHE A 4 17.47 13.87 3.89
N ASP A 5 18.03 13.35 2.80
CA ASP A 5 17.24 12.68 1.74
C ASP A 5 16.60 11.37 2.23
N GLU A 6 17.22 10.69 3.21
CA GLU A 6 16.71 9.44 3.78
C GLU A 6 15.48 9.61 4.68
N LEU A 7 15.23 10.82 5.22
CA LEU A 7 14.10 11.09 6.11
C LEU A 7 12.79 11.36 5.34
N ASP A 8 12.88 11.92 4.14
CA ASP A 8 11.71 12.19 3.28
C ASP A 8 11.10 10.89 2.75
N ASP A 9 11.91 9.85 2.50
CA ASP A 9 11.45 8.51 2.09
C ASP A 9 10.67 7.77 3.19
N ILE A 10 10.82 8.15 4.46
CA ILE A 10 10.07 7.53 5.57
C ILE A 10 8.59 7.95 5.53
N ASN A 11 8.28 9.15 5.04
CA ASN A 11 6.91 9.71 5.09
C ASN A 11 6.08 9.41 3.83
N ILE A 12 6.43 8.34 3.11
CA ILE A 12 5.63 7.86 1.97
C ILE A 12 4.25 7.43 2.46
N THR A 13 3.20 8.09 1.96
CA THR A 13 1.82 7.67 2.23
C THR A 13 1.49 6.40 1.45
N ILE A 14 0.61 5.57 2.01
CA ILE A 14 0.12 4.37 1.31
C ILE A 14 -0.54 4.75 -0.02
N GLN A 15 -1.23 5.88 -0.07
CA GLN A 15 -1.88 6.38 -1.28
C GLN A 15 -0.84 6.67 -2.38
N TYR A 16 0.24 7.38 -2.04
CA TYR A 16 1.31 7.70 -2.98
C TYR A 16 2.03 6.43 -3.46
N ALA A 17 2.38 5.52 -2.55
CA ALA A 17 2.94 4.21 -2.90
C ALA A 17 2.04 3.43 -3.87
N THR A 18 0.72 3.45 -3.63
CA THR A 18 -0.27 2.78 -4.50
C THR A 18 -0.33 3.40 -5.89
N GLN A 19 -0.17 4.73 -6.02
CA GLN A 19 -0.11 5.39 -7.33
C GLN A 19 1.12 4.93 -8.13
N ILE A 20 2.28 4.85 -7.49
CA ILE A 20 3.51 4.33 -8.11
C ILE A 20 3.30 2.88 -8.57
N LEU A 21 2.76 2.01 -7.70
CA LEU A 21 2.47 0.61 -8.04
C LEU A 21 1.53 0.50 -9.25
N ASN A 22 0.46 1.30 -9.27
CA ASN A 22 -0.48 1.34 -10.39
C ASN A 22 0.19 1.73 -11.71
N GLN A 23 1.11 2.69 -11.69
CA GLN A 23 1.89 3.06 -12.87
C GLN A 23 2.79 1.91 -13.32
N GLN A 24 3.52 1.27 -12.40
CA GLN A 24 4.41 0.15 -12.71
C GLN A 24 3.65 -1.06 -13.26
N TRP A 25 2.47 -1.35 -12.72
CA TRP A 25 1.62 -2.44 -13.23
C TRP A 25 1.11 -2.17 -14.63
N ARG A 26 0.71 -0.93 -14.95
CA ARG A 26 0.32 -0.54 -16.31
C ARG A 26 1.50 -0.72 -17.28
N LEU A 27 2.68 -0.27 -16.90
CA LEU A 27 3.90 -0.42 -17.71
C LEU A 27 4.28 -1.89 -17.92
N SER A 28 4.02 -2.74 -16.91
CA SER A 28 4.25 -4.19 -16.98
C SER A 28 3.16 -4.95 -17.74
N GLY A 29 2.16 -4.26 -18.29
CA GLY A 29 1.09 -4.88 -19.09
C GLY A 29 0.01 -5.59 -18.28
N LEU A 30 -0.15 -5.29 -16.98
CA LEU A 30 -1.29 -5.81 -16.23
C LEU A 30 -2.60 -5.26 -16.80
N ARG A 31 -3.59 -6.14 -16.92
CA ARG A 31 -4.93 -5.75 -17.39
C ARG A 31 -5.57 -4.78 -16.39
N PRO A 32 -6.26 -3.71 -16.85
CA PRO A 32 -6.93 -2.76 -15.97
C PRO A 32 -7.80 -3.42 -14.90
N ARG A 33 -8.62 -4.40 -15.28
CA ARG A 33 -9.46 -5.18 -14.35
C ARG A 33 -8.69 -5.87 -13.21
N THR A 34 -7.46 -6.30 -13.47
CA THR A 34 -6.60 -6.93 -12.45
C THR A 34 -6.10 -5.86 -11.48
N ILE A 35 -5.68 -4.71 -12.01
CA ILE A 35 -5.28 -3.55 -11.22
C ILE A 35 -6.45 -3.07 -10.35
N ASP A 36 -7.67 -3.02 -10.88
CA ASP A 36 -8.88 -2.65 -10.13
C ASP A 36 -9.16 -3.62 -8.98
N SER A 37 -8.97 -4.93 -9.22
CA SER A 37 -9.12 -5.96 -8.18
C SER A 37 -8.08 -5.80 -7.07
N TYR A 38 -6.84 -5.46 -7.42
CA TYR A 38 -5.80 -5.18 -6.42
C TYR A 38 -6.11 -3.90 -5.65
N ASN A 39 -6.50 -2.82 -6.32
CA ASN A 39 -6.88 -1.57 -5.67
C ASN A 39 -8.06 -1.74 -4.71
N TYR A 40 -9.03 -2.60 -5.03
CA TYR A 40 -10.11 -2.96 -4.10
C TYR A 40 -9.56 -3.60 -2.81
N ASN A 41 -8.63 -4.55 -2.93
CA ASN A 41 -7.99 -5.19 -1.78
C ASN A 41 -7.14 -4.20 -0.97
N PHE A 42 -6.37 -3.34 -1.63
CA PHE A 42 -5.58 -2.30 -0.96
C PHE A 42 -6.47 -1.31 -0.21
N LYS A 43 -7.58 -0.88 -0.81
CA LYS A 43 -8.55 -0.01 -0.15
C LYS A 43 -9.08 -0.68 1.12
N ARG A 44 -9.45 -1.96 1.05
CA ARG A 44 -9.92 -2.72 2.21
C ARG A 44 -8.85 -2.84 3.31
N PHE A 45 -7.60 -3.05 2.93
CA PHE A 45 -6.48 -3.04 3.87
C PHE A 45 -6.38 -1.71 4.62
N ILE A 46 -6.42 -0.58 3.91
CA ILE A 46 -6.33 0.76 4.53
C ILE A 46 -7.52 1.00 5.47
N GLU A 47 -8.74 0.66 5.04
CA GLU A 47 -9.96 0.82 5.85
C GLU A 47 -9.90 0.03 7.17
N VAL A 48 -9.31 -1.17 7.18
CA VAL A 48 -9.23 -2.03 8.37
C VAL A 48 -8.05 -1.66 9.26
N THR A 49 -6.93 -1.27 8.67
CA THR A 49 -5.68 -1.06 9.41
C THR A 49 -5.47 0.39 9.83
N GLU A 50 -6.16 1.34 9.19
CA GLU A 50 -6.03 2.79 9.40
C GLU A 50 -4.58 3.27 9.27
N VAL A 51 -3.79 2.61 8.41
CA VAL A 51 -2.38 2.95 8.17
C VAL A 51 -2.28 4.03 7.10
N GLU A 52 -1.73 5.19 7.49
CA GLU A 52 -1.50 6.31 6.59
C GLU A 52 -0.14 6.24 5.86
N TYR A 53 0.91 5.83 6.57
CA TYR A 53 2.29 5.83 6.08
C TYR A 53 2.87 4.43 5.94
N LEU A 54 3.71 4.22 4.93
CA LEU A 54 4.29 2.91 4.59
C LEU A 54 5.10 2.32 5.75
N HIS A 55 5.92 3.15 6.41
CA HIS A 55 6.75 2.72 7.56
C HIS A 55 5.92 2.33 8.80
N LYS A 56 4.62 2.63 8.82
CA LYS A 56 3.71 2.25 9.92
C LYS A 56 3.08 0.87 9.71
N ILE A 57 3.30 0.22 8.57
CA ILE A 57 2.91 -1.19 8.39
C ILE A 57 3.76 -2.05 9.33
N ASN A 58 3.10 -2.84 10.16
CA ASN A 58 3.75 -3.77 11.08
C ASN A 58 2.92 -5.06 11.22
N ASN A 59 3.44 -6.02 11.97
CA ASN A 59 2.83 -7.34 12.14
C ASN A 59 1.41 -7.28 12.72
N GLU A 60 1.12 -6.35 13.63
CA GLU A 60 -0.21 -6.20 14.22
C GLU A 60 -1.23 -5.84 13.14
N LYS A 61 -0.91 -4.87 12.28
CA LYS A 61 -1.78 -4.46 11.18
C LYS A 61 -2.01 -5.61 10.18
N LEU A 62 -0.98 -6.41 9.89
CA LEU A 62 -1.09 -7.59 9.03
C LEU A 62 -1.97 -8.69 9.65
N ILE A 63 -1.89 -8.91 10.96
CA ILE A 63 -2.75 -9.87 11.67
C ILE A 63 -4.21 -9.40 11.65
N ASN A 64 -4.46 -8.10 11.90
CA ASN A 64 -5.81 -7.54 11.92
C ASN A 64 -6.53 -7.73 10.58
N ILE A 65 -5.87 -7.42 9.45
CA ILE A 65 -6.48 -7.63 8.13
C ILE A 65 -6.70 -9.12 7.84
N TYR A 66 -5.78 -10.00 8.24
CA TYR A 66 -5.94 -11.45 8.06
C TYR A 66 -7.17 -11.99 8.80
N GLN A 67 -7.41 -11.53 10.04
CA GLN A 67 -8.58 -11.93 10.81
C GLN A 67 -9.89 -11.48 10.14
N VAL A 68 -9.94 -10.26 9.61
CA VAL A 68 -11.13 -9.74 8.90
C VAL A 68 -11.40 -10.50 7.60
N LEU A 69 -10.37 -10.87 6.85
CA LEU A 69 -10.52 -11.61 5.58
C LEU A 69 -10.84 -13.10 5.77
N LYS A 70 -10.61 -13.64 6.97
CA LYS A 70 -10.89 -15.05 7.30
C LYS A 70 -12.35 -15.32 7.68
N MET A 71 -13.12 -14.26 8.00
CA MET A 71 -14.55 -14.34 8.32
C MET A 71 -15.41 -14.57 7.08
#